data_AF-A0A8S0XM62-F1
#
_entry.id   AF-A0A8S0XM62-F1
#
_cell.length_a   1.000
_cell.length_b   1.000
_cell.length_c   1.000
_cell.angle_alpha   90.00
_cell.angle_beta   90.00
_cell.angle_gamma   90.00
#
_symmetry.space_group_name_H-M   'P 1'
#
loop_
_entity.id
_entity.type
_entity.pdbx_description
1 polymer ?
#
loop_
_entity_poly.entity_id
_entity_poly.type
_entity_poly.pdbx_seq_one_letter_code
_entity_poly.pdbx_strand_id
1 'polypeptide(L)'
;MSRRGTAEKKLQNPIQFIVIDYREKIQQKTETNPLSVLRQAIRGVTPDIAVKSRRVGGSTHQVPIEIGSTQGKALAIRWLLGASENVRVEIWLSN
;
A
#
# COMPACT_ATOMS: atom_id res chain seq x y z
N MET A 1 11.99 -26.39 15.33
CA MET A 1 12.48 -25.00 15.15
C MET A 1 12.30 -24.25 16.47
N SER A 2 13.38 -23.83 17.15
CA SER A 2 13.31 -23.23 18.49
C SER A 2 12.65 -21.84 18.46
N ARG A 3 11.66 -21.61 19.33
CA ARG A 3 10.92 -20.32 19.44
C ARG A 3 11.85 -19.12 19.72
N ARG A 4 13.03 -19.34 20.33
CA ARG A 4 14.02 -18.28 20.58
C ARG A 4 14.63 -17.69 19.30
N GLY A 5 14.92 -18.52 18.30
CA GLY A 5 15.57 -18.06 17.06
C GLY A 5 14.66 -17.24 16.13
N THR A 6 13.34 -17.34 16.29
CA THR A 6 12.38 -16.56 15.47
C THR A 6 12.21 -15.14 16.01
N ALA A 7 12.22 -14.98 17.34
CA ALA A 7 12.13 -13.68 17.99
C ALA A 7 13.39 -12.83 17.75
N GLU A 8 14.57 -13.43 17.82
CA GLU A 8 15.83 -12.75 17.52
C GLU A 8 15.92 -12.30 16.06
N LYS A 9 15.48 -13.14 15.10
CA LYS A 9 15.43 -12.75 13.68
C LYS A 9 14.45 -11.60 13.41
N LYS A 10 13.33 -11.53 14.13
CA LYS A 10 12.36 -10.43 14.04
C LYS A 10 12.98 -9.10 14.49
N LEU A 11 13.81 -9.11 15.54
CA LEU A 11 14.50 -7.92 16.04
C LEU A 11 15.64 -7.49 15.12
N GLN A 12 16.36 -8.46 14.52
CA GLN A 12 17.46 -8.18 13.61
C GLN A 12 17.01 -7.61 12.26
N ASN A 13 15.86 -8.08 11.73
CA ASN A 13 15.32 -7.60 10.46
C ASN A 13 13.77 -7.63 10.44
N PRO A 14 13.11 -6.63 11.04
CA PRO A 14 11.66 -6.60 11.20
C PRO A 14 10.92 -6.49 9.85
N ILE A 15 11.50 -5.78 8.88
CA ILE A 15 10.89 -5.59 7.56
C ILE A 15 10.84 -6.93 6.81
N GLN A 16 11.96 -7.65 6.75
CA GLN A 16 12.01 -8.96 6.09
C GLN A 16 11.02 -9.95 6.71
N PHE A 17 10.90 -9.94 8.04
CA PHE A 17 9.96 -10.79 8.74
C PHE A 17 8.50 -10.50 8.35
N ILE A 18 8.11 -9.22 8.34
CA ILE A 18 6.75 -8.81 7.93
C ILE A 18 6.46 -9.22 6.47
N VAL A 19 7.44 -9.05 5.58
CA VAL A 19 7.29 -9.40 4.16
C VAL A 19 7.05 -10.91 4.00
N ILE A 20 7.77 -11.75 4.72
CA ILE A 20 7.62 -13.22 4.65
C ILE A 20 6.23 -13.64 5.19
N ASP A 21 5.84 -13.14 6.37
CA ASP A 21 4.54 -13.43 6.99
C ASP A 21 3.36 -13.01 6.09
N TYR A 22 3.45 -11.82 5.49
CA TYR A 22 2.42 -11.34 4.56
C TYR A 22 2.31 -12.21 3.29
N ARG A 23 3.44 -12.67 2.74
CA ARG A 23 3.44 -13.56 1.57
C ARG A 23 2.73 -14.88 1.86
N GLU A 24 2.98 -15.48 3.01
CA GLU A 24 2.29 -16.71 3.44
C GLU A 24 0.78 -16.48 3.56
N LYS A 25 0.36 -15.38 4.18
CA LYS A 25 -1.06 -15.01 4.32
C LYS A 25 -1.78 -14.81 2.99
N ILE A 26 -1.15 -14.15 2.02
CA ILE A 26 -1.75 -13.99 0.68
C ILE A 26 -1.87 -15.34 0.00
N GLN A 27 -0.79 -16.14 0.03
CA GLN A 27 -0.76 -17.45 -0.63
C GLN A 27 -1.87 -18.36 -0.10
N GLN A 28 -2.11 -18.35 1.22
CA GLN A 28 -3.18 -19.12 1.86
C GLN A 28 -4.58 -18.65 1.44
N LYS A 29 -4.77 -17.35 1.21
CA LYS A 29 -6.10 -16.77 0.88
C LYS A 29 -6.45 -16.80 -0.60
N THR A 30 -5.44 -16.62 -1.45
CA THR A 30 -5.64 -16.34 -2.89
C THR A 30 -5.10 -17.45 -3.78
N GLU A 31 -4.37 -18.42 -3.21
CA GLU A 31 -3.72 -19.55 -3.90
C GLU A 31 -2.80 -19.13 -5.07
N THR A 32 -2.51 -17.83 -5.18
CA THR A 32 -1.74 -17.24 -6.27
C THR A 32 -0.46 -16.63 -5.74
N ASN A 33 0.51 -16.45 -6.64
CA ASN A 33 1.80 -15.89 -6.29
C ASN A 33 1.63 -14.50 -5.61
N PRO A 34 2.04 -14.34 -4.34
CA PRO A 34 1.83 -13.11 -3.57
C PRO A 34 2.45 -11.87 -4.21
N LEU A 35 3.58 -12.02 -4.92
CA LEU A 35 4.22 -10.91 -5.63
C LEU A 35 3.40 -10.47 -6.84
N SER A 36 2.70 -11.40 -7.49
CA SER A 36 1.80 -11.05 -8.59
C SER A 36 0.60 -10.25 -8.08
N VAL A 37 -0.01 -10.71 -6.99
CA VAL A 37 -1.13 -10.02 -6.33
C VAL A 37 -0.71 -8.62 -5.89
N LEU A 38 0.45 -8.48 -5.24
CA LEU A 38 0.97 -7.17 -4.82
C LEU A 38 1.22 -6.24 -6.02
N ARG A 39 1.83 -6.72 -7.10
CA ARG A 39 2.06 -5.92 -8.30
C ARG A 39 0.75 -5.48 -8.95
N GLN A 40 -0.24 -6.36 -9.00
CA GLN A 40 -1.55 -6.04 -9.55
C GLN A 40 -2.25 -4.98 -8.69
N ALA A 41 -2.21 -5.11 -7.36
CA ALA A 41 -2.77 -4.13 -6.44
C ALA A 41 -2.10 -2.75 -6.60
N ILE A 42 -0.76 -2.71 -6.64
CA ILE A 42 -0.02 -1.44 -6.87
C ILE A 42 -0.41 -0.83 -8.21
N ARG A 43 -0.47 -1.62 -9.28
CA ARG A 43 -0.88 -1.12 -10.61
C ARG A 43 -2.30 -0.55 -10.60
N GLY A 44 -3.25 -1.26 -9.98
CA GLY A 44 -4.64 -0.82 -9.93
C GLY A 44 -4.86 0.47 -9.11
N VAL A 45 -4.00 0.72 -8.13
CA VAL A 45 -4.07 1.92 -7.26
C VAL A 45 -3.15 3.03 -7.76
N THR A 46 -2.30 2.79 -8.76
CA THR A 46 -1.39 3.81 -9.32
C THR A 46 -2.18 4.84 -10.11
N PRO A 47 -2.18 6.13 -9.70
CA PRO A 47 -2.82 7.17 -10.47
C PRO A 47 -1.89 7.66 -11.58
N ASP A 48 -2.47 7.85 -12.77
CA ASP A 48 -1.78 8.47 -13.91
C ASP A 48 -2.11 9.96 -14.05
N ILE A 49 -3.19 10.43 -13.42
CA ILE A 49 -3.67 11.82 -13.48
C ILE A 49 -3.95 12.32 -12.06
N ALA A 50 -3.48 13.53 -11.78
CA ALA A 50 -3.84 14.31 -10.59
C ALA A 50 -4.58 15.58 -11.01
N VAL A 51 -5.18 16.23 -10.05
CA VAL A 51 -5.86 17.51 -10.27
C VAL A 51 -5.13 18.59 -9.48
N LYS A 52 -4.83 19.71 -10.15
CA LYS A 52 -4.19 20.87 -9.53
C LYS A 52 -5.09 22.09 -9.68
N SER A 53 -5.29 22.81 -8.58
CA SER A 53 -6.01 24.08 -8.58
C SER A 53 -5.28 25.13 -9.42
N ARG A 54 -5.98 25.77 -10.34
CA ARG A 54 -5.50 26.89 -11.17
C ARG A 54 -6.55 28.00 -11.20
N ARG A 55 -6.11 29.26 -11.12
CA ARG A 55 -7.00 30.42 -11.20
C ARG A 55 -7.13 30.90 -12.63
N VAL A 56 -8.36 31.03 -13.13
CA VAL A 56 -8.66 31.53 -14.48
C VAL A 56 -9.82 32.50 -14.36
N GLY A 57 -9.66 33.74 -14.85
CA GLY A 57 -10.75 34.73 -14.90
C GLY A 57 -11.39 35.10 -13.55
N GLY A 58 -10.71 34.89 -12.43
CA GLY A 58 -11.21 35.21 -11.09
C GLY A 58 -11.66 34.01 -10.25
N SER A 59 -12.00 32.88 -10.88
CA SER A 59 -12.40 31.60 -10.24
C SER A 59 -11.27 30.57 -10.21
N THR A 60 -11.33 29.66 -9.24
CA THR A 60 -10.38 28.54 -9.11
C THR A 60 -10.97 27.29 -9.75
N HIS A 61 -10.28 26.75 -10.74
CA HIS A 61 -10.64 25.52 -11.44
C HIS A 61 -9.65 24.40 -11.15
N GLN A 62 -10.16 23.19 -11.22
CA GLN A 62 -9.39 21.96 -11.10
C GLN A 62 -8.87 21.57 -12.50
N VAL A 63 -7.55 21.59 -12.67
CA VAL A 63 -6.90 21.28 -13.95
C VAL A 63 -6.22 19.92 -13.85
N PRO A 64 -6.52 18.98 -14.74
CA PRO A 64 -5.86 17.68 -14.77
C PRO A 64 -4.39 17.83 -15.17
N ILE A 65 -3.53 17.06 -14.52
CA ILE A 65 -2.10 17.00 -14.79
C ILE A 65 -1.68 15.52 -14.79
N GLU A 66 -0.81 15.16 -15.72
CA GLU A 66 -0.22 13.82 -15.74
C GLU A 66 0.77 13.65 -14.58
N ILE A 67 0.74 12.47 -13.96
CA ILE A 67 1.64 12.08 -12.88
C ILE A 67 2.73 11.20 -13.47
N GLY A 68 3.99 11.50 -13.17
CA GLY A 68 5.10 10.63 -13.56
C GLY A 68 5.03 9.25 -12.89
N SER A 69 5.46 8.20 -13.57
CA SER A 69 5.32 6.80 -13.09
C SER A 69 5.89 6.55 -11.69
N THR A 70 6.98 7.23 -11.32
CA THR A 70 7.60 7.09 -9.99
C THR A 70 6.73 7.74 -8.91
N GLN A 71 6.15 8.91 -9.20
CA GLN A 71 5.26 9.63 -8.30
C GLN A 71 3.94 8.87 -8.13
N GLY A 72 3.37 8.34 -9.22
CA GLY A 72 2.16 7.53 -9.16
C GLY A 72 2.35 6.30 -8.28
N LYS A 73 3.45 5.55 -8.45
CA LYS A 73 3.77 4.40 -7.59
C LYS A 73 3.93 4.78 -6.12
N ALA A 74 4.57 5.92 -5.83
CA ALA A 74 4.74 6.40 -4.46
C ALA A 74 3.38 6.75 -3.82
N LEU A 75 2.48 7.40 -4.56
CA LEU A 75 1.11 7.67 -4.11
C LEU A 75 0.34 6.38 -3.86
N ALA A 76 0.44 5.39 -4.75
CA ALA A 76 -0.22 4.10 -4.59
C ALA A 76 0.20 3.38 -3.30
N ILE A 77 1.50 3.32 -3.04
CA ILE A 77 2.04 2.71 -1.81
C ILE A 77 1.54 3.48 -0.58
N ARG A 78 1.53 4.82 -0.62
CA ARG A 78 1.04 5.65 0.47
C ARG A 78 -0.44 5.41 0.76
N TRP A 79 -1.27 5.31 -0.27
CA TRP A 79 -2.70 5.02 -0.12
C TRP A 79 -2.96 3.61 0.42
N LEU A 80 -2.23 2.60 -0.05
CA LEU A 80 -2.33 1.24 0.48
C LEU A 80 -1.97 1.15 1.97
N LEU A 81 -0.91 1.85 2.39
CA LEU A 81 -0.52 1.93 3.80
C LEU A 81 -1.60 2.64 4.64
N GLY A 82 -2.07 3.81 4.20
CA GLY A 82 -3.11 4.55 4.91
C GLY A 82 -4.45 3.79 5.02
N ALA A 83 -4.83 3.05 3.96
CA ALA A 83 -6.01 2.19 4.00
C ALA A 83 -5.83 1.03 5.00
N SER A 84 -4.64 0.45 5.08
CA SER A 84 -4.32 -0.64 6.02
C SER A 84 -4.39 -0.17 7.48
N GLU A 85 -4.06 1.10 7.75
CA GLU A 85 -4.18 1.71 9.08
C GLU A 85 -5.64 2.01 9.44
N ASN A 86 -6.42 2.57 8.51
CA ASN A 86 -7.84 2.89 8.73
C ASN A 86 -8.72 1.65 8.93
N VAL A 87 -8.51 0.61 8.11
CA VAL A 87 -9.23 -0.68 8.27
C VAL A 87 -9.01 -1.25 9.66
N ARG A 88 -7.83 -1.04 10.24
CA ARG A 88 -7.55 -1.48 11.61
C ARG A 88 -8.46 -0.76 12.61
N VAL A 89 -8.72 0.53 12.45
CA VAL A 89 -9.57 1.32 13.36
C VAL A 89 -11.04 0.93 13.28
N GLU A 90 -11.58 0.68 12.09
CA GLU A 90 -12.98 0.24 11.93
C GLU A 90 -13.25 -1.12 12.59
N ILE A 91 -12.29 -2.05 12.51
CA ILE A 91 -12.40 -3.37 13.16
C ILE A 91 -12.41 -3.23 14.70
N TRP A 92 -11.69 -2.25 15.26
CA TRP A 92 -11.67 -2.00 16.71
C TRP A 92 -12.92 -1.28 17.24
N LEU A 93 -13.63 -0.53 16.39
CA LEU A 93 -14.85 0.20 16.78
C LEU A 93 -16.15 -0.61 16.58
N SER A 94 -16.06 -1.78 15.97
CA SER A 94 -17.22 -2.62 15.62
C SER A 94 -17.38 -3.86 16.51
N ASN A 95 -16.70 -3.92 17.67
CA ASN A 95 -16.73 -5.08 18.57
C ASN A 95 -16.89 -4.67 20.05
#